data_AF-A0A7W3ITF2-F1
#
_entry.id   AF-A0A7W3ITF2-F1
#
_cell.length_a   1.000
_cell.length_b   1.000
_cell.length_c   1.000
_cell.angle_alpha   90.00
_cell.angle_beta   90.00
_cell.angle_gamma   90.00
#
_symmetry.space_group_name_H-M   'P 1'
#
loop_
_entity.id
_entity.type
_entity.pdbx_description
1 polymer ?
#
loop_
_entity_poly.entity_id
_entity_poly.type
_entity_poly.pdbx_seq_one_letter_code
_entity_poly.pdbx_strand_id
1 'polypeptide(L)' 'MQWFTTAEVAERLRTTREQVQLLCQTGQIAWRPQNPSARRRIYLISDEAIAAYEEATTRPATIRPLRR' A
#
# COMPACT_ATOMS: atom_id res chain seq x y z
N MET A 1 -8.17 12.61 1.68
CA MET A 1 -7.06 12.11 0.84
C MET A 1 -5.82 12.94 1.17
N GLN A 2 -4.76 12.32 1.71
CA GLN A 2 -3.53 13.02 2.10
C GLN A 2 -2.33 12.45 1.32
N TRP A 3 -1.37 13.32 0.99
CA TRP A 3 -0.16 12.94 0.27
C TRP A 3 0.92 12.53 1.27
N PHE A 4 1.50 11.36 1.07
CA PHE A 4 2.53 10.78 1.93
C PHE A 4 3.74 10.33 1.11
N THR A 5 4.93 10.32 1.70
CA THR A 5 6.10 9.73 1.05
C THR A 5 6.05 8.20 1.07
N THR A 6 6.83 7.52 0.23
CA THR A 6 6.93 6.05 0.24
C THR A 6 7.24 5.49 1.63
N ALA A 7 8.07 6.19 2.40
CA ALA A 7 8.48 5.76 3.74
C ALA A 7 7.33 5.87 4.74
N GLU A 8 6.57 6.97 4.70
CA GLU A 8 5.40 7.15 5.56
C GLU A 8 4.27 6.17 5.25
N VAL A 9 4.05 5.86 3.96
CA VAL A 9 3.07 4.84 3.57
C VAL A 9 3.54 3.46 4.02
N ALA A 10 4.83 3.15 3.85
CA ALA A 10 5.40 1.89 4.33
C ALA A 10 5.26 1.74 5.85
N GLU A 11 5.51 2.80 6.61
CA GLU A 11 5.35 2.81 8.07
C GLU A 11 3.90 2.64 8.50
N ARG A 12 2.96 3.37 7.87
CA ARG A 12 1.52 3.27 8.17
C ARG A 12 0.95 1.88 7.88
N LEU A 13 1.28 1.33 6.72
CA LEU A 13 0.83 0.00 6.30
C LEU A 13 1.67 -1.12 6.95
N ARG A 14 2.64 -0.78 7.80
CA ARG A 14 3.62 -1.71 8.40
C ARG A 14 4.21 -2.67 7.37
N THR A 15 4.56 -2.15 6.20
CA THR A 15 4.96 -2.91 5.03
C THR A 15 6.28 -2.40 4.45
N THR A 16 6.82 -3.09 3.44
CA THR A 16 8.06 -2.68 2.79
C THR A 16 7.81 -1.65 1.67
N ARG A 17 8.84 -0.88 1.32
CA ARG A 17 8.77 0.07 0.19
C ARG A 17 8.46 -0.62 -1.13
N GLU A 18 8.89 -1.87 -1.30
CA GLU A 18 8.58 -2.70 -2.46
C GLU A 18 7.10 -3.05 -2.51
N GLN A 19 6.49 -3.39 -1.36
CA GLN A 19 5.06 -3.60 -1.30
C GLN A 19 4.27 -2.33 -1.62
N VAL A 20 4.70 -1.16 -1.12
CA VAL A 20 4.08 0.11 -1.51
C VAL A 20 4.12 0.32 -3.03
N GLN A 21 5.22 -0.04 -3.70
CA GLN A 21 5.29 0.02 -5.17
C GLN A 21 4.34 -0.98 -5.85
N LEU A 22 4.20 -2.19 -5.31
CA LEU A 22 3.28 -3.20 -5.83
C LEU A 22 1.83 -2.73 -5.71
N LEU A 23 1.43 -2.22 -4.53
CA LEU A 23 0.10 -1.64 -4.29
C LEU A 23 -0.21 -0.51 -5.27
N CYS A 24 0.83 0.20 -5.69
CA CYS A 24 0.71 1.26 -6.66
C CYS A 24 0.50 0.72 -8.09
N GLN A 25 1.24 -0.34 -8.45
CA GLN A 25 1.05 -1.04 -9.72
C GLN A 25 -0.31 -1.73 -9.82
N THR A 26 -0.84 -2.25 -8.71
CA THR A 26 -2.16 -2.90 -8.67
C THR A 26 -3.32 -1.91 -8.58
N GLY A 27 -3.03 -0.60 -8.53
CA GLY A 27 -4.05 0.46 -8.51
C GLY A 27 -4.75 0.65 -7.15
N GLN A 28 -4.23 0.03 -6.08
CA GLN A 28 -4.76 0.21 -4.72
C GLN A 28 -4.31 1.54 -4.10
N ILE A 29 -3.16 2.06 -4.50
CA ILE A 29 -2.70 3.40 -4.13
C ILE A 29 -2.36 4.22 -5.38
N ALA A 30 -2.71 5.50 -5.37
CA ALA A 30 -2.35 6.41 -6.44
C ALA A 30 -0.97 7.00 -6.13
N TRP A 31 -0.06 7.04 -7.10
CA TRP A 31 1.18 7.81 -6.97
C TRP A 31 1.06 9.12 -7.73
N ARG A 32 1.69 10.17 -7.22
CA ARG A 32 1.81 11.41 -7.98
C ARG A 32 2.91 11.23 -9.02
N PRO A 33 2.65 11.42 -10.32
CA PRO A 33 3.73 11.60 -11.27
C PRO A 33 4.48 12.88 -10.88
N GLN A 34 5.64 12.71 -10.27
CA GLN A 34 6.59 13.80 -10.13
C GLN A 34 7.55 13.77 -11.31
N ASN A 35 8.09 14.96 -11.62
CA ASN A 35 9.12 15.15 -12.61
C ASN A 35 10.17 14.02 -12.53
N PRO A 36 10.66 13.49 -13.65
CA PRO A 36 11.67 12.42 -13.65
C PRO A 36 12.95 12.79 -12.87
N SER A 37 13.18 14.08 -12.63
CA SER A 37 14.28 14.62 -11.79
C SER A 37 13.99 14.62 -10.28
N ALA A 38 12.76 14.35 -9.85
CA ALA A 38 12.40 14.37 -8.44
C ALA A 38 12.89 13.10 -7.74
N ARG A 39 13.88 13.28 -6.86
CA ARG A 39 14.48 12.20 -6.06
C ARG A 39 13.52 11.56 -5.05
N ARG A 40 12.36 12.21 -4.80
CA ARG A 40 11.35 11.76 -3.83
C ARG A 40 10.03 11.49 -4.55
N ARG A 41 9.54 10.25 -4.48
CA ARG A 41 8.19 9.86 -4.91
C ARG A 41 7.20 10.13 -3.79
N ILE A 42 6.05 10.70 -4.14
CA ILE A 42 4.94 10.97 -3.21
C ILE A 42 3.74 10.15 -3.67
N TYR A 43 3.07 9.51 -2.73
CA TYR A 43 1.92 8.65 -2.93
C TYR A 43 0.70 9.28 -2.27
N LEU A 44 -0.43 9.20 -2.96
CA LEU A 44 -1.75 9.50 -2.45
C LEU A 44 -2.38 8.20 -2.01
N ILE A 45 -2.66 8.09 -0.72
CA ILE A 45 -3.42 6.97 -0.18
C ILE A 45 -4.67 7.53 0.50
N SER A 46 -5.82 6.91 0.23
CA SER A 46 -7.06 7.16 0.95
C SER A 46 -7.06 6.35 2.24
N ASP A 47 -7.76 6.86 3.25
CA ASP A 47 -7.96 6.13 4.51
C ASP A 47 -8.65 4.78 4.27
N GLU A 48 -9.59 4.75 3.30
CA GLU A 48 -10.25 3.52 2.83
C GLU A 48 -9.27 2.49 2.26
N ALA A 49 -8.23 2.93 1.52
CA ALA A 49 -7.22 2.01 0.99
C ALA A 49 -6.31 1.45 2.09
N ILE A 50 -6.03 2.25 3.13
CA ILE A 50 -5.34 1.79 4.34
C ILE A 50 -6.17 0.72 5.04
N ALA A 51 -7.44 1.02 5.32
CA ALA A 51 -8.36 0.09 5.98
C ALA A 51 -8.55 -1.19 5.18
N ALA A 52 -8.66 -1.11 3.85
CA ALA A 52 -8.77 -2.29 2.98
C ALA A 52 -7.50 -3.15 3.00
N TYR A 53 -6.32 -2.52 3.01
CA TYR A 53 -5.05 -3.23 3.13
C TYR A 53 -4.89 -3.88 4.51
N GLU A 54 -5.21 -3.15 5.58
CA GLU A 54 -5.20 -3.66 6.95
C GLU A 54 -6.18 -4.83 7.10
N GLU A 55 -7.39 -4.76 6.52
CA GLU A 55 -8.34 -5.86 6.52
C GLU A 55 -7.80 -7.08 5.75
N ALA A 56 -7.17 -6.86 4.59
CA ALA A 56 -6.60 -7.93 3.77
C ALA A 56 -5.38 -8.60 4.43
N THR A 57 -4.56 -7.85 5.17
CA THR A 57 -3.38 -8.37 5.89
C THR A 57 -3.71 -8.90 7.28
N THR A 58 -4.71 -8.33 7.95
CA THR A 58 -5.17 -8.74 9.29
C THR A 58 -6.13 -9.91 9.24
N ARG A 59 -6.83 -10.15 8.12
CA ARG A 59 -7.52 -11.42 7.93
C ARG A 59 -6.46 -12.48 7.62
N PRO A 60 -6.10 -13.36 8.57
CA PRO A 60 -5.39 -14.56 8.19
C PRO A 60 -6.26 -15.23 7.12
N ALA A 61 -5.64 -15.54 5.98
CA ALA A 61 -6.22 -16.48 5.04
C ALA A 61 -6.78 -17.61 5.89
N THR A 62 -8.10 -17.73 5.95
CA THR A 62 -8.73 -18.86 6.61
C THR A 62 -8.37 -20.01 5.69
N ILE A 63 -7.19 -20.58 5.92
CA ILE A 63 -6.73 -21.79 5.27
C ILE A 63 -7.78 -22.79 5.68
N ARG A 64 -8.79 -22.97 4.83
CA ARG A 64 -9.75 -24.04 4.97
C ARG A 64 -8.88 -25.29 5.11
N PRO A 65 -8.93 -26.01 6.24
CA PRO A 65 -8.25 -27.29 6.31
C PRO A 65 -8.86 -28.13 5.20
N LEU A 66 -8.03 -28.46 4.20
CA LEU A 66 -8.34 -29.43 3.17
C LEU A 66 -8.51 -30.76 3.90
N ARG A 67 -9.73 -31.02 4.38
CA ARG A 67 -10.14 -32.36 4.82
C ARG A 67 -10.06 -33.24 3.57
N ARG A 68 -9.09 -34.14 3.57
CA ARG A 68 -9.14 -35.39 2.82
C ARG A 68 -8.82 -36.52 3.76
#